data_AF-A0A368JVV2-F1
#
_entry.id   AF-A0A368JVV2-F1
#
_cell.length_a   1.000
_cell.length_b   1.000
_cell.length_c   1.000
_cell.angle_alpha   90.00
_cell.angle_beta   90.00
_cell.angle_gamma   90.00
#
_symmetry.space_group_name_H-M   'P 1'
#
loop_
_entity.id
_entity.type
_entity.pdbx_description
1 polymer ?
#
loop_
_entity_poly.entity_id
_entity_poly.type
_entity_poly.pdbx_seq_one_letter_code
_entity_poly.pdbx_strand_id
1 'polypeptide(L)' 'SFDLADLHAAVKQALQLGAIGFDAVKHLILCRVERRPPRLDLSIYPYLPRATVETTSAKAYMRLLSSDAGEAA' A
#
# COMPACT_ATOMS: atom_id res chain seq x y z
N SER A 1 15.69 -10.38 -15.43
CA SER A 1 15.13 -9.02 -15.43
C SER A 1 13.85 -9.02 -16.23
N PHE A 2 12.85 -8.21 -15.88
CA PHE A 2 11.61 -8.09 -16.66
C PHE A 2 11.75 -6.99 -17.71
N ASP A 3 11.01 -7.11 -18.82
CA ASP A 3 10.93 -6.06 -19.83
C ASP A 3 10.27 -4.81 -19.24
N LEU A 4 10.76 -3.62 -19.62
CA LEU A 4 10.25 -2.35 -19.10
C LEU A 4 8.78 -2.12 -19.51
N ALA A 5 8.37 -2.58 -20.69
CA ALA A 5 6.99 -2.47 -21.14
C ALA A 5 6.04 -3.33 -20.28
N ASP A 6 6.47 -4.52 -19.86
CA ASP A 6 5.69 -5.38 -18.98
C ASP A 6 5.62 -4.83 -17.56
N LEU A 7 6.72 -4.30 -17.04
CA LEU A 7 6.75 -3.59 -15.76
C LEU A 7 5.81 -2.37 -15.79
N HIS A 8 5.89 -1.54 -16.83
CA HIS A 8 5.04 -0.36 -16.99
C HIS A 8 3.56 -0.71 -17.07
N ALA A 9 3.21 -1.77 -17.79
CA ALA A 9 1.84 -2.26 -17.87
C ALA A 9 1.32 -2.74 -16.50
N ALA A 10 2.14 -3.48 -15.74
CA ALA A 10 1.78 -3.95 -14.41
C ALA A 10 1.63 -2.80 -13.40
N VAL A 11 2.48 -1.77 -13.46
CA VAL A 11 2.34 -0.56 -12.63
C VAL A 11 1.04 0.16 -12.94
N LYS A 12 0.71 0.35 -14.23
CA LYS A 12 -0.58 0.94 -14.63
C LYS A 12 -1.77 0.15 -14.11
N GLN A 13 -1.70 -1.18 -14.19
CA GLN A 13 -2.75 -2.05 -13.69
C GLN A 13 -2.89 -1.98 -12.16
N ALA A 14 -1.78 -1.95 -11.42
CA ALA A 14 -1.80 -1.77 -9.97
C ALA A 14 -2.48 -0.46 -9.55
N LEU A 15 -2.19 0.63 -10.27
CA LEU A 15 -2.82 1.94 -10.05
C LEU A 15 -4.34 1.88 -10.32
N GLN A 16 -4.77 1.23 -11.40
CA GLN A 16 -6.20 1.08 -11.72
C GLN A 16 -6.96 0.27 -10.66
N LEU A 17 -6.30 -0.70 -10.03
CA LEU A 17 -6.87 -1.51 -8.95
C LEU A 17 -6.81 -0.83 -7.58
N GLY A 18 -6.12 0.32 -7.46
CA GLY A 18 -5.84 0.95 -6.16
C GLY A 18 -4.87 0.15 -5.27
N ALA A 19 -4.21 -0.87 -5.83
CA ALA A 19 -3.29 -1.76 -5.12
C ALA A 19 -1.86 -1.24 -5.21
N ILE A 20 -1.58 -0.12 -4.54
CA ILE A 20 -0.29 0.57 -4.65
C ILE A 20 0.71 -0.05 -3.66
N GLY A 21 1.32 -1.17 -4.07
CA GLY A 21 2.40 -1.82 -3.33
C GLY A 21 3.29 -2.67 -4.24
N PHE A 22 4.51 -2.92 -3.77
CA PHE A 22 5.52 -3.67 -4.54
C PHE A 22 5.08 -5.11 -4.85
N ASP A 23 4.43 -5.76 -3.90
CA ASP A 23 3.91 -7.12 -4.02
C ASP A 23 2.79 -7.22 -5.07
N ALA A 24 1.89 -6.22 -5.14
CA ALA A 24 0.90 -6.13 -6.21
C ALA A 24 1.57 -6.00 -7.58
N VAL A 25 2.54 -5.10 -7.74
CA VAL A 25 3.27 -4.92 -9.01
C VAL A 25 4.02 -6.20 -9.38
N LYS A 26 4.74 -6.82 -8.44
CA LYS A 26 5.46 -8.09 -8.65
C LYS A 26 4.51 -9.20 -9.10
N HIS A 27 3.36 -9.35 -8.45
CA HIS A 27 2.35 -10.36 -8.79
C HIS A 27 1.79 -10.15 -10.20
N LEU A 28 1.47 -8.91 -10.55
CA LEU A 28 0.93 -8.54 -11.86
C LEU A 28 1.94 -8.77 -12.99
N ILE A 29 3.22 -8.42 -12.80
CA ILE A 29 4.28 -8.70 -13.78
C ILE A 29 4.43 -10.22 -13.97
N LEU A 30 4.47 -10.98 -12.88
CA LEU A 30 4.63 -12.43 -12.95
C LEU A 30 3.46 -13.06 -13.71
N CYS A 31 2.22 -12.68 -13.37
CA CYS A 31 1.02 -13.13 -14.06
C CYS A 31 1.05 -12.80 -15.56
N ARG A 32 1.55 -11.61 -15.93
CA ARG A 32 1.65 -11.18 -17.33
C ARG A 32 2.66 -12.03 -18.12
N VAL A 33 3.86 -12.24 -17.58
CA VAL A 33 4.91 -13.05 -18.22
C VAL A 33 4.49 -14.51 -18.34
N GLU A 34 3.84 -15.05 -17.30
CA GLU A 34 3.33 -16.43 -17.30
C GLU A 34 2.01 -16.60 -18.06
N ARG A 35 1.42 -15.51 -18.57
CA ARG A 35 0.11 -15.48 -19.24
C ARG A 35 -1.00 -16.10 -18.39
N ARG A 36 -0.98 -15.81 -17.09
CA ARG A 36 -1.97 -16.27 -16.10
C ARG A 36 -2.85 -15.10 -15.65
N PRO A 37 -4.12 -15.36 -15.33
CA PRO A 37 -4.99 -14.32 -14.79
C PRO A 37 -4.54 -13.94 -13.37
N PRO A 38 -4.44 -12.64 -13.04
CA PRO A 38 -4.07 -12.20 -11.71
C PRO A 38 -5.21 -12.47 -10.71
N ARG A 39 -4.90 -13.15 -9.61
CA ARG A 39 -5.83 -13.43 -8.50
C ARG A 39 -5.50 -12.54 -7.30
N LEU A 40 -5.70 -11.23 -7.46
CA LEU A 40 -5.51 -10.27 -6.37
C LEU A 40 -6.85 -10.02 -5.68
N ASP A 41 -6.98 -10.49 -4.44
CA ASP A 41 -8.17 -10.20 -3.63
C ASP A 41 -7.96 -8.86 -2.89
N LEU A 42 -8.59 -7.81 -3.44
CA LEU A 42 -8.51 -6.46 -2.91
C LEU A 42 -9.23 -6.28 -1.56
N SER A 43 -10.06 -7.23 -1.13
CA SER A 43 -10.72 -7.16 0.18
C SER A 43 -9.80 -7.48 1.34
N ILE A 44 -8.70 -8.20 1.08
CA ILE A 44 -7.72 -8.63 2.07
C ILE A 44 -6.30 -8.15 1.77
N TYR A 45 -6.04 -7.61 0.58
CA TYR A 45 -4.78 -6.92 0.26
C TYR A 45 -4.50 -5.79 1.27
N PRO A 46 -3.27 -5.65 1.81
CA PRO A 46 -2.01 -6.30 1.42
C PRO A 46 -1.69 -7.67 2.07
N TYR A 47 -2.70 -8.52 2.31
CA TYR A 47 -2.57 -9.85 2.93
C TYR A 47 -1.85 -9.83 4.28
N LEU A 48 -1.96 -8.72 4.99
CA LEU A 48 -1.43 -8.55 6.34
C LEU A 48 -2.52 -8.86 7.38
N PRO A 49 -2.13 -9.26 8.60
CA PRO A 49 -3.07 -9.30 9.71
C PRO A 49 -3.82 -7.98 9.82
N ARG A 50 -5.14 -8.03 10.06
CA ARG A 50 -5.92 -6.82 10.32
C ARG A 50 -5.32 -6.10 11.53
N ALA A 51 -4.96 -4.84 11.33
CA ALA A 51 -4.52 -4.00 12.42
C ALA A 51 -5.71 -3.74 13.36
N THR A 52 -5.59 -4.15 14.61
CA THR A 52 -6.51 -3.72 15.67
C THR A 52 -6.05 -2.33 16.13
N VAL A 53 -6.78 -1.29 15.71
CA VAL A 53 -6.47 0.10 16.05
C VAL A 53 -7.54 0.66 16.99
N GLU A 54 -7.12 1.43 17.99
CA GLU A 54 -8.03 2.17 18.86
C GLU A 54 -8.43 3.51 18.23
N THR A 55 -9.55 4.08 18.66
CA THR A 55 -9.94 5.43 18.25
C THR A 55 -9.03 6.45 18.92
N THR A 56 -8.42 7.34 18.13
CA THR A 56 -7.56 8.40 18.65
C THR A 56 -8.34 9.30 19.61
N SER A 57 -7.83 9.45 20.85
CA SER A 57 -8.36 10.44 21.80
C SER A 57 -7.99 11.85 21.34
N ALA A 58 -9.00 12.68 21.09
CA ALA A 58 -8.80 14.09 20.69
C ALA A 58 -7.92 14.85 21.70
N LYS A 59 -8.11 14.63 23.01
CA LYS A 59 -7.30 15.26 24.06
C LYS A 59 -5.83 14.85 23.98
N ALA A 60 -5.54 13.57 23.72
CA ALA A 60 -4.18 13.07 23.58
C ALA A 60 -3.51 13.65 22.32
N TYR A 61 -4.23 13.74 21.21
CA TYR A 61 -3.75 14.35 19.97
C TYR A 61 -3.44 15.85 20.15
N MET A 62 -4.34 16.60 20.77
CA MET A 62 -4.14 18.04 21.03
C MET A 62 -2.92 18.30 21.92
N ARG A 63 -2.60 17.40 22.86
CA ARG A 63 -1.37 17.49 23.66
C ARG A 63 -0.11 17.39 22.80
N LEU A 64 -0.08 16.49 21.82
CA LEU A 64 1.05 16.34 20.89
C LEU A 64 1.21 17.59 20.00
N LEU A 65 0.10 18.18 19.55
CA LEU A 65 0.14 19.43 18.78
C LEU A 65 0.60 20.62 19.63
N SER A 66 0.26 20.64 20.92
CA SER A 66 0.71 21.71 21.81
C SER A 66 2.20 21.64 22.17
N SER A 67 2.85 20.47 22.03
CA SER A 67 4.28 20.32 22.26
C SER A 67 5.18 20.81 21.12
N ASP A 68 4.61 21.38 20.04
CA ASP A 68 5.36 22.08 18.99
C ASP A 68 5.31 23.63 19.14
N ALA A 69 4.92 24.13 20.33
CA ALA A 69 4.91 25.55 20.66
C ALA A 69 5.98 25.98 21.68
N GLY A 70 7.07 25.21 21.80
CA GLY A 70 8.28 25.62 22.50
C GLY A 70 8.70 24.66 23.60
N GLU A 71 9.80 23.94 23.37
CA GLU A 71 10.94 23.84 24.28
C GLU A 71 12.00 22.93 23.64
N ALA A 72 12.78 23.53 22.73
CA ALA A 72 14.21 23.33 22.77
C ALA A 72 14.74 24.19 23.92
N ALA A 73 14.93 23.58 25.09
CA ALA A 73 15.72 24.10 26.19
C ALA A 73 16.29 22.92 26.99
#